data_AF-A0A1G0ZKA7-F1
#
_entry.id   AF-A0A1G0ZKA7-F1
#
_cell.length_a   1.000
_cell.length_b   1.000
_cell.length_c   1.000
_cell.angle_alpha   90.00
_cell.angle_beta   90.00
_cell.angle_gamma   90.00
#
_symmetry.space_group_name_H-M   'P 1'
#
loop_
_entity.id
_entity.type
_entity.pdbx_description
1 polymer ?
#
loop_
_entity_poly.entity_id
_entity_poly.type
_entity_poly.pdbx_seq_one_letter_code
_entity_poly.pdbx_strand_id
1 'polypeptide(L)' 'MIAENDENMQFVIETVVMGLGINAPVEKINVSGGAKYISFNISTMVRSLEEMNNIDRELRLIRGVKMVL' A
#
# COMPACT_ATOMS: atom_id res chain seq x y z
N MET A 1 5.84 -0.05 -0.61
CA MET A 1 5.23 -0.24 0.72
C MET A 1 5.56 -1.63 1.27
N ILE A 2 5.66 -1.79 2.60
CA ILE A 2 5.89 -3.05 3.32
C ILE A 2 4.78 -3.24 4.36
N ALA A 3 4.16 -4.41 4.37
CA ALA A 3 3.10 -4.78 5.32
C ALA A 3 3.32 -6.20 5.89
N GLU A 4 2.64 -6.52 6.98
CA GLU A 4 2.55 -7.88 7.52
C GLU A 4 1.94 -8.84 6.49
N ASN A 5 2.44 -10.08 6.47
CA ASN A 5 1.92 -11.14 5.62
C ASN A 5 0.60 -11.67 6.21
N ASP A 6 -0.47 -10.93 5.98
CA ASP A 6 -1.86 -11.34 6.21
C ASP A 6 -2.50 -11.73 4.87
N GLU A 7 -3.31 -12.79 4.86
CA GLU A 7 -3.97 -13.30 3.65
C GLU A 7 -4.83 -12.24 2.95
N ASN A 8 -5.40 -11.29 3.71
CA ASN A 8 -6.28 -10.26 3.17
C ASN A 8 -5.58 -8.92 2.90
N MET A 9 -4.26 -8.82 3.14
CA MET A 9 -3.54 -7.55 3.09
C MET A 9 -3.65 -6.87 1.71
N GLN A 10 -3.54 -7.66 0.63
CA GLN A 10 -3.64 -7.12 -0.73
C GLN A 10 -5.03 -6.49 -0.98
N PHE A 11 -6.10 -7.19 -0.62
CA PHE A 11 -7.47 -6.70 -0.77
C PHE A 11 -7.72 -5.42 0.03
N VAL A 12 -7.21 -5.34 1.26
CA VAL A 12 -7.34 -4.15 2.10
C VAL A 12 -6.63 -2.95 1.45
N ILE A 13 -5.41 -3.15 0.96
CA ILE A 13 -4.66 -2.11 0.27
C ILE A 13 -5.41 -1.66 -0.99
N GLU A 14 -5.85 -2.59 -1.84
CA GLU A 14 -6.63 -2.29 -3.05
C GLU A 14 -7.88 -1.46 -2.73
N THR A 15 -8.61 -1.83 -1.68
CA THR A 15 -9.83 -1.11 -1.25
C THR A 15 -9.53 0.33 -0.84
N VAL A 16 -8.46 0.56 -0.06
CA VAL A 16 -8.08 1.91 0.37
C VAL A 16 -7.63 2.75 -0.82
N VAL A 17 -6.82 2.18 -1.70
CA VAL A 17 -6.28 2.85 -2.89
C VAL A 17 -7.40 3.23 -3.86
N MET A 18 -8.38 2.34 -4.06
CA MET A 18 -9.62 2.64 -4.79
C MET A 18 -10.44 3.76 -4.14
N GLY A 19 -10.53 3.76 -2.80
CA GLY A 19 -11.21 4.83 -2.04
C GLY A 19 -10.56 6.21 -2.22
N LEU A 20 -9.26 6.24 -2.54
CA LEU A 20 -8.51 7.45 -2.88
C LEU A 20 -8.63 7.85 -4.36
N GLY A 21 -9.42 7.11 -5.15
CA GLY A 21 -9.59 7.33 -6.58
C GLY A 21 -8.42 6.85 -7.45
N ILE A 22 -7.50 6.06 -6.88
CA ILE A 22 -6.35 5.52 -7.59
C ILE A 22 -6.75 4.19 -8.24
N ASN A 23 -6.80 4.18 -9.57
CA ASN A 23 -7.13 2.99 -10.38
C ASN A 23 -5.86 2.29 -10.88
N ALA A 24 -4.86 2.14 -10.03
CA ALA A 24 -3.61 1.44 -10.33
C ALA A 24 -3.61 0.04 -9.71
N PRO A 25 -3.03 -0.97 -10.38
CA PRO A 25 -2.89 -2.31 -9.81
C PRO A 25 -1.95 -2.27 -8.60
N VAL A 26 -2.28 -3.07 -7.58
CA VAL A 26 -1.41 -3.29 -6.42
C VAL A 26 -0.57 -4.54 -6.69
N GLU A 27 0.73 -4.36 -6.86
CA GLU A 27 1.64 -5.43 -7.24
C GLU A 27 2.36 -5.99 -6.01
N LYS A 28 2.26 -7.30 -5.78
CA LYS A 28 3.08 -8.00 -4.78
C LYS A 28 4.48 -8.26 -5.36
N ILE A 29 5.47 -7.57 -4.81
CA ILE A 29 6.85 -7.60 -5.35
C ILE A 29 7.69 -8.67 -4.68
N ASN A 30 7.63 -8.77 -3.36
CA ASN A 30 8.50 -9.68 -2.62
C ASN A 30 7.87 -10.11 -1.29
N VAL A 31 8.34 -11.24 -0.78
CA VAL A 31 8.03 -11.73 0.56
C VAL A 31 9.34 -11.80 1.34
N SER A 32 9.39 -11.19 2.53
CA SER A 32 10.61 -11.17 3.34
C SER A 32 11.02 -12.58 3.78
N GLY A 33 12.31 -12.78 4.08
CA GLY A 33 12.80 -14.01 4.70
C GLY A 33 11.97 -14.37 5.94
N GLY A 34 11.46 -15.61 5.98
CA GLY A 34 10.54 -16.08 7.03
C GLY A 34 9.07 -15.74 6.82
N ALA A 35 8.69 -15.21 5.66
CA ALA A 35 7.30 -14.92 5.27
C ALA A 35 6.53 -14.03 6.24
N LYS A 36 7.22 -13.19 7.01
CA LYS A 36 6.59 -12.28 7.98
C LYS A 36 6.02 -11.02 7.33
N TYR A 37 6.66 -10.54 6.27
CA TYR A 37 6.28 -9.31 5.59
C TYR A 37 6.17 -9.50 4.08
N ILE A 38 5.32 -8.68 3.45
CA ILE A 38 5.16 -8.58 2.02
C ILE A 38 5.46 -7.14 1.58
N SER A 39 6.19 -7.00 0.48
CA SER A 39 6.39 -5.73 -0.20
C SER A 39 5.36 -5.58 -1.34
N PHE A 40 4.68 -4.44 -1.34
CA PHE A 40 3.72 -4.04 -2.36
C PHE A 40 4.18 -2.78 -3.09
N ASN A 41 3.91 -2.72 -4.39
CA ASN A 41 4.13 -1.55 -5.23
C ASN A 41 2.82 -1.05 -5.84
N ILE A 42 2.70 0.27 -5.93
CA ILE A 42 1.57 0.96 -6.55
C ILE A 42 2.13 2.16 -7.28
N SER A 43 1.92 2.22 -8.59
CA SER A 43 2.40 3.33 -9.41
C SER A 43 1.21 4.19 -9.83
N THR A 44 1.13 5.43 -9.34
CA THR A 44 0.07 6.39 -9.69
C THR A 44 0.64 7.77 -9.96
N MET A 45 -0.07 8.55 -10.77
CA MET A 45 0.23 9.97 -10.95
C MET A 45 -0.27 10.75 -9.75
N VAL A 46 0.58 11.60 -9.21
CA VAL A 46 0.23 12.52 -8.12
C VAL A 46 0.40 13.95 -8.62
N ARG A 47 -0.62 14.80 -8.46
CA ARG A 47 -0.69 16.14 -9.05
C ARG A 47 -0.24 17.23 -8.08
N SER A 48 -0.18 16.93 -6.79
CA SER A 48 0.22 17.89 -5.76
C SER A 48 0.89 17.21 -4.57
N LEU A 49 1.68 17.98 -3.81
CA LEU A 49 2.26 17.51 -2.55
C LEU A 49 1.18 17.15 -1.52
N GLU A 50 0.06 17.88 -1.52
CA GLU A 50 -1.07 17.59 -0.64
C GLU A 50 -1.68 16.22 -0.92
N GLU A 51 -1.89 15.91 -2.20
CA GLU A 51 -2.36 14.60 -2.64
C GLU A 51 -1.37 13.49 -2.26
N MET A 52 -0.06 13.70 -2.45
CA MET A 52 0.98 12.77 -2.02
C MET A 52 0.91 12.47 -0.52
N ASN A 53 0.81 13.53 0.29
CA ASN A 53 0.76 13.41 1.75
C ASN A 53 -0.53 12.73 2.22
N ASN A 54 -1.66 13.00 1.54
CA ASN A 54 -2.91 12.32 1.83
C ASN A 54 -2.79 10.82 1.55
N ILE A 55 -2.25 10.43 0.39
CA ILE A 55 -2.04 9.02 0.02
C ILE A 55 -1.10 8.34 1.03
N ASP A 56 0.06 8.94 1.34
CA ASP A 56 1.01 8.38 2.31
C ASP A 56 0.36 8.18 3.69
N ARG A 57 -0.42 9.17 4.17
CA ARG A 57 -1.14 9.08 5.44
C ARG A 57 -2.14 7.94 5.46
N GLU A 58 -3.02 7.85 4.47
CA GLU A 58 -4.08 6.84 4.42
C GLU A 58 -3.49 5.42 4.32
N LEU A 59 -2.41 5.23 3.55
CA LEU A 59 -1.71 3.95 3.47
C LEU A 59 -1.04 3.57 4.80
N ARG A 60 -0.50 4.52 5.55
CA ARG A 60 0.08 4.27 6.90
C ARG A 60 -0.96 3.91 7.95
N LEU A 61 -2.22 4.31 7.77
CA LEU A 61 -3.32 3.97 8.69
C LEU A 61 -3.79 2.52 8.54
N ILE A 62 -3.43 1.84 7.46
CA ILE A 62 -3.77 0.43 7.26
C ILE A 62 -3.08 -0.41 8.34
N ARG A 63 -3.87 -1.10 9.15
CA ARG A 63 -3.36 -2.01 10.17
C ARG A 63 -2.48 -3.08 9.52
N GLY A 64 -1.24 -3.18 9.98
CA GLY A 64 -0.26 -4.14 9.47
C GLY A 64 0.74 -3.53 8.47
N VAL A 65 0.47 -2.35 7.91
CA VAL A 65 1.49 -1.59 7.17
C VAL A 65 2.57 -1.11 8.15
N LYS A 66 3.83 -1.37 7.80
CA LYS A 66 4.99 -0.97 8.60
C LYS A 66 5.74 0.20 7.98
N MET A 67 5.69 0.32 6.65
CA MET A 67 6.45 1.32 5.94
C MET A 67 5.82 1.64 4.58
N VAL A 68 5.69 2.93 4.28
CA VAL A 68 5.37 3.45 2.94
C VAL A 68 6.63 4.18 2.44
N LEU A 69 6.97 3.93 1.17
CA LEU A 69 8.17 4.39 0.47
C LEU A 69 7.72 5.05 -0.83
#